data_AF-A0A7Z9XLV6-F1
#
_entry.id   AF-A0A7Z9XLV6-F1
#
_cell.length_a   1.000
_cell.length_b   1.000
_cell.length_c   1.000
_cell.angle_alpha   90.00
_cell.angle_beta   90.00
_cell.angle_gamma   90.00
#
_symmetry.space_group_name_H-M   'P 1'
#
loop_
_entity.id
_entity.type
_entity.pdbx_description
1 polymer ?
#
loop_
_entity_poly.entity_id
_entity_poly.type
_entity_poly.pdbx_seq_one_letter_code
_entity_poly.pdbx_strand_id
1 'polypeptide(L)'
;MRDVTVPDNASMRPGAAFVKTWRLKNAGTCAWSPEYRLVFVGGERMAGPEMQPLGQLVRPGALVDVSVKLTAPEKSGAYTGEWMLESPEGKRFGLGDDGQTPFWVKIVVP
;
A
#
# COMPACT_ATOMS: atom_id res chain seq x y z
N MET A 1 -1.10 -9.92 6.24
CA MET A 1 -0.60 -9.30 4.99
C MET A 1 0.77 -9.92 4.70
N ARG A 2 1.16 -9.99 3.43
CA ARG A 2 2.49 -10.41 3.03
C ARG A 2 3.03 -9.44 1.99
N ASP A 3 4.29 -9.01 2.16
CA ASP A 3 5.02 -8.32 1.11
C ASP A 3 5.32 -9.29 -0.04
N VAL A 4 4.84 -8.95 -1.22
CA VAL A 4 5.08 -9.74 -2.43
C VAL A 4 6.36 -9.25 -3.11
N THR A 5 6.56 -7.93 -3.14
CA THR A 5 7.78 -7.30 -3.64
C THR A 5 8.34 -6.33 -2.59
N VAL A 6 9.64 -6.03 -2.72
CA VAL A 6 10.38 -5.09 -1.87
C VAL A 6 10.28 -5.47 -0.39
N PRO A 7 11.17 -6.35 0.10
CA PRO A 7 11.21 -6.68 1.53
C PRO A 7 11.53 -5.42 2.36
N ASP A 8 11.16 -5.46 3.63
CA ASP A 8 11.45 -4.36 4.54
C ASP A 8 12.94 -4.05 4.62
N ASN A 9 13.26 -2.76 4.56
CA ASN A 9 14.62 -2.21 4.52
C ASN A 9 15.40 -2.57 3.25
N ALA A 10 14.71 -2.87 2.14
CA ALA A 10 15.36 -3.01 0.84
C ALA A 10 16.18 -1.75 0.51
N SER A 11 17.44 -1.95 0.08
CA SER A 11 18.30 -0.85 -0.37
C SER A 11 17.91 -0.42 -1.78
N MET A 12 17.65 0.88 -1.95
CA MET A 12 17.28 1.49 -3.23
C MET A 12 18.29 2.55 -3.61
N ARG A 13 18.64 2.63 -4.90
CA ARG A 13 19.44 3.75 -5.40
C ARG A 13 18.62 5.06 -5.29
N PRO A 14 19.27 6.20 -5.04
CA PRO A 14 18.62 7.51 -5.16
C PRO A 14 17.87 7.65 -6.50
N GLY A 15 16.63 8.13 -6.46
CA GLY A 15 15.79 8.35 -7.65
C GLY A 15 15.31 7.07 -8.35
N ALA A 16 15.57 5.87 -7.80
CA ALA A 16 15.17 4.63 -8.43
C ALA A 16 13.64 4.43 -8.38
N ALA A 17 13.03 4.19 -9.54
CA ALA A 17 11.65 3.73 -9.62
C ALA A 17 11.53 2.26 -9.21
N PHE A 18 10.50 1.92 -8.44
CA PHE A 18 10.18 0.56 -8.03
C PHE A 18 8.67 0.34 -7.88
N VAL A 19 8.26 -0.92 -7.85
CA VAL A 19 6.86 -1.31 -7.61
C VAL A 19 6.77 -2.07 -6.30
N LYS A 20 5.99 -1.53 -5.36
CA LYS A 20 5.62 -2.22 -4.15
C LYS A 20 4.31 -2.97 -4.36
N THR A 21 4.28 -4.25 -3.99
CA THR A 21 3.10 -5.10 -4.05
C THR A 21 2.86 -5.75 -2.69
N TRP A 22 1.64 -5.62 -2.17
CA TRP A 22 1.17 -6.29 -0.97
C TRP A 22 0.09 -7.30 -1.33
N ARG A 23 0.13 -8.48 -0.69
CA ARG A 23 -0.96 -9.44 -0.73
C ARG A 23 -1.88 -9.24 0.47
N LEU A 24 -3.11 -8.84 0.18
CA LEU A 24 -4.16 -8.56 1.16
C LEU A 24 -5.27 -9.61 1.07
N LYS A 25 -5.98 -9.83 2.18
CA LYS A 25 -7.19 -10.66 2.23
C LYS A 25 -8.38 -9.79 2.56
N ASN A 26 -9.48 -9.92 1.82
CA ASN A 26 -10.74 -9.34 2.25
C ASN A 26 -11.31 -10.16 3.41
N ALA A 27 -11.05 -9.72 4.64
CA ALA A 27 -11.57 -10.35 5.85
C ALA A 27 -12.94 -9.81 6.27
N GLY A 28 -13.51 -8.86 5.52
CA GLY A 28 -14.84 -8.32 5.77
C GLY A 28 -15.97 -9.18 5.20
N THR A 29 -17.19 -8.69 5.36
CA THR A 29 -18.42 -9.33 4.85
C THR A 29 -18.89 -8.76 3.52
N CYS A 30 -18.40 -7.58 3.14
CA CYS A 30 -18.74 -6.91 1.89
C CYS A 30 -17.62 -7.07 0.85
N ALA A 31 -18.01 -7.16 -0.42
CA ALA A 31 -17.03 -7.16 -1.51
C ALA A 31 -16.40 -5.78 -1.66
N TRP A 32 -15.10 -5.73 -1.91
CA TRP A 32 -14.44 -4.50 -2.36
C TRP A 32 -14.72 -4.35 -3.84
N SER A 33 -15.52 -3.36 -4.22
CA SER A 33 -15.77 -3.04 -5.62
C SER A 33 -14.52 -2.41 -6.27
N PRO A 34 -14.45 -2.36 -7.61
CA PRO A 34 -13.35 -1.66 -8.30
C PRO A 34 -13.15 -0.19 -7.90
N GLU A 35 -14.16 0.44 -7.31
CA GLU A 35 -14.17 1.84 -6.87
C GLU A 35 -13.47 2.06 -5.51
N TYR A 36 -13.20 0.98 -4.77
CA TYR A 36 -12.34 1.05 -3.58
C TYR A 36 -10.96 1.56 -3.99
N ARG A 37 -10.28 2.25 -3.09
CA ARG A 37 -9.02 2.94 -3.40
C ARG A 37 -7.92 2.51 -2.44
N LEU A 38 -6.70 2.39 -2.97
CA LEU A 38 -5.50 2.47 -2.17
C LEU A 38 -5.24 3.95 -1.88
N VAL A 39 -5.06 4.33 -0.62
CA VAL A 39 -4.84 5.71 -0.18
C VAL A 39 -3.57 5.83 0.66
N PHE A 40 -2.76 6.86 0.38
CA PHE A 40 -1.61 7.22 1.18
C PHE A 40 -2.10 7.92 2.46
N VAL A 41 -1.59 7.52 3.63
CA VAL A 41 -2.07 8.03 4.92
C VAL A 41 -0.97 8.58 5.82
N GLY A 42 0.31 8.31 5.54
CA GLY A 42 1.40 8.74 6.41
C GLY A 42 2.81 8.40 5.92
N GLY A 43 3.80 9.04 6.53
CA GLY A 43 5.21 8.86 6.21
C GLY A 43 5.66 9.62 4.95
N GLU A 44 6.52 8.98 4.15
CA GLU A 44 7.04 9.48 2.88
C GLU A 44 6.30 8.82 1.71
N ARG A 45 5.76 9.64 0.81
CA ARG A 45 4.97 9.18 -0.34
C ARG A 45 5.83 8.61 -1.46
N MET A 46 7.13 8.94 -1.50
CA MET A 46 8.09 8.41 -2.49
C MET A 46 7.61 8.65 -3.92
N ALA A 47 7.16 9.87 -4.21
CA ALA A 47 6.52 10.28 -5.48
C ALA A 47 5.31 9.42 -5.93
N GLY A 48 4.76 8.59 -5.03
CA GLY A 48 3.54 7.83 -5.28
C GLY A 48 2.29 8.70 -5.37
N PRO A 49 1.17 8.14 -5.86
CA PRO A 49 -0.11 8.83 -5.90
C PRO A 49 -0.64 9.07 -4.48
N GLU A 50 -1.49 10.08 -4.29
CA GLU A 50 -2.25 10.21 -3.03
C GLU A 50 -3.30 9.11 -2.89
N MET A 51 -3.91 8.72 -4.01
CA MET A 51 -4.83 7.61 -4.09
C MET A 51 -4.84 6.98 -5.49
N GLN A 52 -5.20 5.71 -5.58
CA GLN A 52 -5.49 5.03 -6.85
C GLN A 52 -6.61 3.99 -6.68
N PRO A 53 -7.46 3.78 -7.69
CA PRO A 53 -8.49 2.75 -7.62
C PRO A 53 -7.87 1.34 -7.54
N LEU A 54 -8.53 0.42 -6.85
CA LEU A 54 -8.18 -1.01 -6.87
C LEU A 54 -8.43 -1.61 -8.25
N GLY A 55 -9.45 -1.11 -8.96
CA GLY A 55 -9.74 -1.52 -10.34
C GLY A 55 -10.20 -2.97 -10.50
N GLN A 56 -10.49 -3.67 -9.40
CA GLN A 56 -10.88 -5.07 -9.39
C GLN A 56 -11.86 -5.40 -8.27
N LEU A 57 -12.72 -6.39 -8.49
CA LEU A 57 -13.65 -6.89 -7.49
C LEU A 57 -12.94 -7.91 -6.57
N VAL A 58 -12.98 -7.67 -5.26
CA VAL A 58 -12.42 -8.60 -4.26
C VAL A 58 -13.53 -9.07 -3.33
N ARG A 59 -13.98 -10.32 -3.53
CA ARG A 59 -15.05 -10.92 -2.71
C ARG A 59 -14.57 -11.18 -1.26
N PRO A 60 -15.49 -11.23 -0.28
CA PRO A 60 -15.19 -11.71 1.06
C PRO A 60 -14.40 -13.02 1.04
N GLY A 61 -13.37 -13.11 1.87
CA GLY A 61 -12.46 -14.26 1.97
C GLY A 61 -11.38 -14.34 0.88
N ALA A 62 -11.49 -13.59 -0.22
CA ALA A 62 -10.52 -13.65 -1.33
C ALA A 62 -9.21 -12.92 -1.00
N LEU A 63 -8.14 -13.34 -1.68
CA LEU A 63 -6.84 -12.66 -1.68
C LEU A 63 -6.72 -11.75 -2.90
N VAL A 64 -6.00 -10.64 -2.74
CA VAL A 64 -5.70 -9.68 -3.81
C VAL A 64 -4.27 -9.17 -3.66
N ASP A 65 -3.60 -8.97 -4.81
CA ASP A 65 -2.32 -8.26 -4.87
C ASP A 65 -2.57 -6.80 -5.24
N VAL A 66 -2.22 -5.89 -4.34
CA VAL A 66 -2.35 -4.44 -4.52
C VAL A 66 -0.97 -3.87 -4.75
N SER A 67 -0.78 -3.14 -5.85
CA SER A 67 0.53 -2.61 -6.25
C SER A 67 0.52 -1.11 -6.40
N VAL A 68 1.63 -0.45 -6.06
CA VAL A 68 1.85 0.99 -6.27
C VAL A 68 3.24 1.23 -6.84
N LYS A 69 3.33 2.14 -7.82
CA LYS A 69 4.59 2.62 -8.40
C LYS A 69 5.12 3.76 -7.53
N LEU A 70 6.38 3.67 -7.12
CA LEU A 70 7.06 4.61 -6.23
C LEU A 70 8.45 4.93 -6.78
N THR A 71 9.02 6.02 -6.31
CA THR A 71 10.39 6.46 -6.61
C THR A 71 11.12 6.76 -5.32
N ALA A 72 12.26 6.10 -5.09
CA ALA A 72 13.08 6.32 -3.91
C ALA A 72 13.56 7.78 -3.85
N PRO A 73 13.53 8.43 -2.67
CA PRO A 73 14.04 9.79 -2.52
C PRO A 73 15.52 9.93 -2.93
N GLU A 74 15.91 11.15 -3.33
CA GLU A 74 17.30 11.45 -3.71
C GLU A 74 18.26 11.50 -2.52
N LYS A 75 17.75 11.80 -1.33
CA LYS A 75 18.55 11.93 -0.12
C LYS A 75 18.71 10.56 0.52
N SER A 76 19.89 10.32 1.11
CA SER A 76 20.11 9.13 1.91
C SER A 76 19.23 9.16 3.17
N GLY A 77 18.77 7.98 3.58
CA GLY A 77 17.86 7.86 4.72
C GLY A 77 17.01 6.59 4.69
N ALA A 78 16.34 6.32 5.81
CA ALA A 78 15.30 5.31 5.90
C ALA A 78 13.94 5.97 5.68
N TYR A 79 13.15 5.42 4.76
CA TYR A 79 11.86 5.97 4.37
C TYR A 79 10.77 4.92 4.53
N THR A 80 9.66 5.32 5.14
CA THR A 80 8.46 4.50 5.29
C THR A 80 7.29 5.22 4.63
N GLY A 81 6.54 4.54 3.78
CA GLY A 81 5.27 5.03 3.23
C GLY A 81 4.11 4.17 3.72
N GLU A 82 3.09 4.79 4.29
CA GLU A 82 1.94 4.11 4.91
C GLU A 82 0.68 4.26 4.08
N TRP A 83 -0.05 3.17 3.94
CA TRP A 83 -1.19 3.05 3.06
C TRP A 83 -2.35 2.33 3.73
N MET A 84 -3.57 2.70 3.34
CA MET A 84 -4.82 2.04 3.72
C MET A 84 -5.68 1.83 2.48
N LEU A 85 -6.76 1.05 2.63
CA LEU A 85 -7.85 1.01 1.67
C LEU A 85 -8.95 1.99 2.09
N GLU A 86 -9.65 2.55 1.13
CA GLU A 86 -10.78 3.46 1.32
C GLU A 86 -11.99 2.97 0.52
N SER A 87 -13.16 2.90 1.14
CA SER A 87 -14.41 2.57 0.46
C SER A 87 -14.93 3.76 -0.36
N PRO A 88 -15.88 3.54 -1.30
CA PRO A 88 -16.51 4.63 -2.06
C PRO A 88 -17.17 5.70 -1.17
N GLU A 89 -17.58 5.32 0.05
CA GLU A 89 -18.18 6.21 1.05
C GLU A 89 -17.13 6.99 1.86
N GLY A 90 -15.83 6.84 1.55
CA GLY A 90 -14.73 7.54 2.23
C GLY A 90 -14.27 6.88 3.53
N LYS A 91 -14.73 5.67 3.84
CA LYS A 91 -14.30 4.95 5.05
C LYS A 91 -12.96 4.27 4.82
N ARG A 92 -11.96 4.64 5.62
CA ARG A 92 -10.62 4.01 5.58
C ARG A 92 -10.53 2.79 6.47
N PHE A 93 -9.79 1.79 6.01
CA PHE A 93 -9.51 0.56 6.73
C PHE A 93 -8.19 -0.06 6.24
N GLY A 94 -7.54 -0.81 7.13
CA GLY A 94 -6.24 -1.43 6.91
C GLY A 94 -6.18 -2.83 7.50
N LEU A 95 -5.09 -3.13 8.19
CA LEU A 95 -4.81 -4.38 8.88
C LEU A 95 -5.25 -4.31 10.36
N GLY A 96 -5.17 -5.46 11.03
CA GLY A 96 -5.56 -5.62 12.43
C GLY A 96 -7.05 -5.95 12.58
N ASP A 97 -7.42 -6.40 13.78
CA ASP A 97 -8.81 -6.79 14.10
C ASP A 97 -9.76 -5.59 14.10
N ASP A 98 -9.25 -4.38 14.36
CA ASP A 98 -9.96 -3.11 14.28
C ASP A 98 -9.93 -2.46 12.88
N GLY A 99 -9.12 -3.03 11.97
CA GLY A 99 -8.87 -2.49 10.64
C GLY A 99 -8.27 -1.08 10.65
N GLN A 100 -7.60 -0.64 11.72
CA GLN A 100 -7.04 0.72 11.80
C GLN A 100 -5.53 0.76 11.52
N THR A 101 -4.87 -0.37 11.38
CA THR A 101 -3.42 -0.41 11.18
C THR A 101 -3.08 -0.21 9.70
N PRO A 102 -2.31 0.82 9.30
CA PRO A 102 -1.83 0.94 7.92
C PRO A 102 -0.92 -0.24 7.53
N PHE A 103 -0.86 -0.54 6.24
CA PHE A 103 0.21 -1.37 5.69
C PHE A 103 1.26 -0.48 5.03
N TRP A 104 2.51 -0.89 5.03
CA TRP A 104 3.62 0.02 4.70
C TRP A 104 4.61 -0.56 3.69
N VAL A 105 5.42 0.34 3.14
CA VAL A 105 6.68 0.04 2.49
C VAL A 105 7.79 0.71 3.25
N LYS A 106 8.90 0.00 3.47
CA LYS A 106 10.09 0.56 4.12
C LYS A 106 11.34 0.28 3.28
N ILE A 107 12.05 1.34 2.88
CA ILE A 107 13.29 1.26 2.10
C ILE A 107 14.41 2.03 2.78
N VAL A 108 15.64 1.75 2.36
CA VAL A 108 16.83 2.52 2.73
C VAL A 108 17.50 3.05 1.47
N VAL A 109 17.77 4.35 1.43
CA VAL A 109 18.61 4.98 0.40
C VAL A 109 20.00 5.19 1.01
N PRO A 110 21.08 4.62 0.42
CA PRO A 110 22.43 4.71 0.95
C PRO A 110 23.05 6.09 0.75
#